data_AF-A0A1G0HZ60-F1
#
_entry.id   AF-A0A1G0HZ60-F1
#
_cell.length_a   1.000
_cell.length_b   1.000
_cell.length_c   1.000
_cell.angle_alpha   90.00
_cell.angle_beta   90.00
_cell.angle_gamma   90.00
#
_symmetry.space_group_name_H-M   'P 1'
#
loop_
_entity.id
_entity.type
_entity.pdbx_description
1 polymer ?
#
loop_
_entity_poly.entity_id
_entity_poly.type
_entity_poly.pdbx_seq_one_letter_code
_entity_poly.pdbx_strand_id
1 'polypeptide(L)'
;MKTVKKSPCKVPDRVYLGSRFPNIYWTRREAECIFYLVKKNKRKSIANILGLSVRTIDAYMETAKAKLNCRSQRELLFYLPETDFFLNVEKLKIPF
;
A
#
# COMPACT_ATOMS: atom_id res chain seq x y z
N MET A 1 7.85 -21.94 -16.13
CA MET A 1 8.32 -20.55 -15.93
C MET A 1 7.12 -19.62 -16.11
N LYS A 2 6.61 -18.97 -15.07
CA LYS A 2 5.40 -18.13 -15.20
C LYS A 2 5.78 -16.80 -15.84
N THR A 3 5.40 -16.61 -17.10
CA THR A 3 5.49 -15.35 -17.84
C THR A 3 4.48 -14.35 -17.27
N VAL A 4 4.96 -13.31 -16.58
CA VAL A 4 4.12 -12.19 -16.16
C VAL A 4 3.85 -11.32 -17.39
N LYS A 5 2.66 -11.47 -17.97
CA LYS A 5 2.14 -10.55 -19.00
C LYS A 5 1.99 -9.16 -18.36
N LYS A 6 2.78 -8.19 -18.80
CA LYS A 6 2.63 -6.78 -18.39
C LYS A 6 1.50 -6.13 -19.17
N SER A 7 0.42 -5.81 -18.48
CA SER A 7 -0.74 -5.08 -19.00
C SER A 7 -0.41 -3.59 -19.23
N PRO A 8 -1.03 -2.93 -20.23
CA PRO A 8 -0.61 -1.62 -20.70
C PRO A 8 -1.28 -0.50 -19.90
N CYS A 9 -0.62 -0.04 -18.83
CA CYS A 9 -0.78 1.29 -18.23
C CYS A 9 0.46 1.50 -17.35
N LYS A 10 1.38 2.37 -17.75
CA LYS A 10 2.67 2.61 -17.05
C LYS A 10 2.45 3.35 -15.73
N VAL A 11 1.73 2.75 -14.77
CA VAL A 11 1.71 3.25 -13.40
C VAL A 11 2.99 2.83 -12.69
N PRO A 12 3.55 3.67 -11.81
CA PRO A 12 4.72 3.29 -11.05
C PRO A 12 4.40 2.10 -10.12
N ASP A 13 5.26 1.09 -10.17
CA ASP A 13 5.13 -0.10 -9.32
C ASP A 13 5.43 0.20 -7.84
N ARG A 14 6.01 1.37 -7.54
CA ARG A 14 6.52 1.76 -6.22
C ARG A 14 6.06 3.16 -5.83
N VAL A 15 5.59 3.30 -4.59
CA VAL A 15 5.19 4.55 -3.94
C VAL A 15 6.14 4.79 -2.78
N TYR A 16 6.93 5.86 -2.85
CA TYR A 16 7.91 6.20 -1.81
C TYR A 16 7.23 6.89 -0.62
N LEU A 17 7.79 6.71 0.58
CA LEU A 17 7.24 7.26 1.83
C LEU A 17 7.83 8.62 2.21
N GLY A 18 8.75 9.16 1.41
CA GLY A 18 9.25 10.53 1.57
C GLY A 18 10.54 10.66 2.35
N SER A 19 10.92 11.90 2.66
CA SER A 19 12.24 12.25 3.21
C SER A 19 12.49 11.68 4.60
N ARG A 20 11.44 11.50 5.42
CA ARG A 20 11.54 10.91 6.78
C ARG A 20 11.82 9.40 6.74
N PHE A 21 11.48 8.76 5.64
CA PHE A 21 11.69 7.32 5.40
C PHE A 21 12.41 7.12 4.07
N PRO A 22 13.70 7.55 3.99
CA PRO A 22 14.45 7.50 2.74
C PRO A 22 14.59 6.06 2.26
N ASN A 23 14.41 5.85 0.96
CA ASN A 23 14.44 4.54 0.30
C ASN A 23 13.38 3.52 0.74
N ILE A 24 12.43 3.89 1.60
CA ILE A 24 11.30 3.03 1.93
C ILE A 24 10.18 3.28 0.91
N TYR A 25 9.69 2.20 0.32
CA TYR A 25 8.62 2.25 -0.66
C TYR A 25 7.64 1.11 -0.47
N TRP A 26 6.37 1.39 -0.75
CA TRP A 26 5.36 0.38 -0.92
C TRP A 26 5.18 0.01 -2.37
N THR A 27 4.91 -1.26 -2.63
CA THR A 27 4.44 -1.65 -3.96
C THR A 27 3.05 -1.09 -4.20
N ARG A 28 2.61 -1.03 -5.46
CA ARG A 28 1.24 -0.61 -5.79
C ARG A 28 0.18 -1.35 -4.95
N ARG A 29 0.29 -2.68 -4.82
CA ARG A 29 -0.68 -3.49 -4.05
C ARG A 29 -0.64 -3.22 -2.56
N GLU A 30 0.55 -2.99 -2.01
CA GLU A 30 0.71 -2.56 -0.61
C GLU A 30 0.03 -1.21 -0.39
N ALA A 31 0.31 -0.23 -1.27
CA ALA A 31 -0.29 1.10 -1.23
C ALA A 31 -1.82 1.07 -1.35
N GLU A 32 -2.38 0.25 -2.25
CA GLU A 32 -3.82 0.00 -2.38
C GLU A 32 -4.42 -0.45 -1.05
N CYS A 33 -3.82 -1.46 -0.41
CA CYS A 33 -4.30 -1.99 0.86
C CYS A 33 -4.26 -0.92 1.97
N ILE A 34 -3.17 -0.15 2.06
CA ILE A 34 -3.04 0.92 3.06
C ILE A 34 -4.02 2.06 2.79
N PHE A 35 -4.25 2.42 1.53
CA PHE A 35 -5.20 3.47 1.18
C PHE A 35 -6.62 3.14 1.64
N TYR A 36 -7.13 1.93 1.37
CA TYR A 36 -8.46 1.55 1.86
C TYR A 36 -8.51 1.33 3.37
N LEU A 37 -7.39 0.96 3.98
CA LEU A 37 -7.27 0.87 5.44
C LEU A 37 -7.49 2.24 6.09
N VAL A 38 -6.88 3.30 5.54
CA VAL A 38 -7.08 4.69 6.01
C VAL A 38 -8.53 5.12 5.85
N LYS A 39 -9.20 4.70 4.76
CA LYS A 39 -10.64 4.88 4.54
C LYS A 39 -11.52 4.06 5.50
N LYS A 40 -10.96 3.47 6.56
CA LYS A 40 -11.65 2.67 7.59
C LYS A 40 -12.35 1.40 7.06
N ASN A 41 -11.91 0.86 5.93
CA ASN A 41 -12.45 -0.41 5.44
C ASN A 41 -11.93 -1.59 6.26
N LYS A 42 -12.79 -2.57 6.51
CA LYS A 42 -12.39 -3.85 7.11
C LYS A 42 -11.62 -4.67 6.07
N ARG A 43 -10.69 -5.52 6.50
CA ARG A 43 -9.86 -6.37 5.62
C ARG A 43 -10.68 -7.22 4.65
N LYS A 44 -11.84 -7.73 5.09
CA LYS A 44 -12.80 -8.45 4.22
C LYS A 44 -13.38 -7.56 3.12
N SER A 45 -13.69 -6.30 3.42
CA SER A 45 -14.17 -5.32 2.44
C SER A 45 -13.07 -4.97 1.45
N ILE A 46 -11.83 -4.75 1.92
CA ILE A 46 -10.66 -4.48 1.07
C ILE A 46 -10.40 -5.66 0.13
N ALA A 47 -10.48 -6.89 0.64
CA ALA A 47 -10.37 -8.10 -0.16
C ALA A 47 -11.42 -8.15 -1.29
N ASN A 48 -12.68 -7.82 -0.98
CA ASN A 48 -13.74 -7.75 -1.99
C ASN A 48 -13.52 -6.62 -3.02
N ILE A 49 -13.11 -5.43 -2.58
CA ILE A 49 -12.85 -4.27 -3.45
C ILE A 49 -11.70 -4.56 -4.41
N LEU A 50 -10.62 -5.17 -3.92
CA LEU A 50 -9.43 -5.47 -4.72
C LEU A 50 -9.52 -6.82 -5.46
N GLY A 51 -10.56 -7.62 -5.23
CA GLY A 51 -10.69 -8.97 -5.79
C GLY A 51 -9.60 -9.94 -5.31
N LEU A 52 -9.16 -9.80 -4.06
CA LEU A 52 -8.07 -10.57 -3.46
C LEU A 52 -8.56 -11.42 -2.28
N SER A 53 -7.76 -12.42 -1.88
CA SER A 53 -8.04 -13.16 -0.64
C SER A 53 -7.66 -12.33 0.58
N VAL A 54 -8.36 -12.52 1.69
CA VAL A 54 -8.02 -11.85 2.98
C VAL A 54 -6.57 -12.16 3.40
N ARG A 55 -6.10 -13.39 3.18
CA ARG A 55 -4.70 -13.78 3.47
C ARG A 55 -3.70 -12.97 2.65
N THR A 56 -4.03 -12.66 1.40
CA THR A 56 -3.20 -11.82 0.53
C THR A 56 -3.16 -10.38 1.03
N ILE A 57 -4.30 -9.84 1.47
CA ILE A 57 -4.37 -8.51 2.10
C ILE A 57 -3.53 -8.47 3.37
N ASP A 58 -3.67 -9.45 4.27
CA ASP A 58 -2.86 -9.52 5.49
C ASP A 58 -1.37 -9.56 5.15
N ALA A 59 -0.95 -10.36 4.17
CA ALA A 59 0.45 -10.40 3.73
C ALA A 59 0.95 -9.02 3.22
N TYR A 60 0.16 -8.30 2.42
CA TYR A 60 0.52 -6.95 1.99
C TYR A 60 0.58 -5.96 3.15
N MET A 61 -0.35 -6.04 4.11
CA MET A 61 -0.35 -5.18 5.30
C MET A 61 0.83 -5.47 6.23
N GLU A 62 1.18 -6.74 6.44
CA GLU A 62 2.38 -7.13 7.21
C GLU A 62 3.65 -6.63 6.52
N THR A 63 3.76 -6.78 5.21
CA THR A 63 4.91 -6.28 4.43
C THR A 63 5.02 -4.76 4.54
N ALA A 64 3.90 -4.05 4.40
CA ALA A 64 3.86 -2.59 4.50
C ALA A 64 4.27 -2.11 5.89
N LYS A 65 3.79 -2.78 6.95
CA LYS A 65 4.17 -2.51 8.34
C LYS A 65 5.64 -2.79 8.61
N ALA A 66 6.15 -3.93 8.14
CA ALA A 66 7.55 -4.33 8.32
C ALA A 66 8.50 -3.29 7.71
N LYS A 67 8.14 -2.74 6.54
CA LYS A 67 8.91 -1.68 5.88
C LYS A 67 8.96 -0.37 6.68
N LEU A 68 7.91 -0.03 7.43
CA LEU A 68 7.89 1.12 8.35
C LEU A 68 8.28 0.74 9.78
N ASN A 69 8.75 -0.48 10.01
CA ASN A 69 9.07 -1.03 11.34
C ASN A 69 7.93 -0.88 12.37
N CYS A 70 6.67 -0.90 11.90
CA CYS A 70 5.49 -0.78 12.74
C CYS A 70 5.08 -2.18 13.27
N ARG A 71 4.82 -2.28 14.57
CA ARG A 71 4.36 -3.52 15.23
C ARG A 71 2.85 -3.68 15.15
N SER A 72 2.12 -2.57 15.08
CA SER A 72 0.65 -2.58 15.08
C SER A 72 0.03 -1.76 13.94
N GLN A 73 -1.21 -2.08 13.61
CA GLN A 73 -1.99 -1.30 12.64
C GLN A 73 -2.21 0.15 13.10
N ARG A 74 -2.35 0.38 14.41
CA ARG A 74 -2.55 1.73 14.97
C ARG A 74 -1.30 2.58 14.81
N GLU A 75 -0.14 1.98 15.09
CA GLU A 75 1.17 2.61 14.91
C GLU A 75 1.42 2.99 13.45
N LEU A 76 1.06 2.10 12.52
CA LEU A 76 1.10 2.41 11.10
C LEU A 76 0.27 3.66 10.75
N LEU A 77 -0.98 3.72 11.23
CA LEU A 77 -1.88 4.86 11.01
C LEU A 77 -1.40 6.14 11.71
N PHE A 78 -0.65 6.01 12.80
CA PHE A 78 -0.07 7.14 13.53
C PHE A 78 1.11 7.76 12.78
N TYR A 79 1.99 6.93 12.20
CA TYR A 79 3.14 7.40 11.42
C TYR A 79 2.79 7.85 10.01
N LEU A 80 1.68 7.35 9.44
CA LEU A 80 1.31 7.62 8.06
C LEU A 80 1.22 9.10 7.68
N PRO A 81 0.64 10.01 8.50
CA PRO A 81 0.60 11.45 8.18
C PRO A 81 1.97 12.11 8.16
N GLU A 82 2.98 11.51 8.81
CA GLU A 82 4.36 12.01 8.79
C GLU A 82 5.12 11.61 7.52
N THR A 83 4.49 10.82 6.64
CA THR A 83 5.05 10.35 5.38
C THR A 83 4.51 11.14 4.21
N ASP A 84 5.26 11.17 3.11
CA ASP A 84 4.80 11.78 1.86
C ASP A 84 3.86 10.84 1.07
N PHE A 85 3.28 9.82 1.71
CA PHE A 85 2.45 8.80 1.07
C PHE A 85 1.27 9.41 0.31
N PHE A 86 0.48 10.25 0.96
CA PHE A 86 -0.72 10.85 0.33
C PHE A 86 -0.36 11.75 -0.84
N LEU A 87 0.69 12.56 -0.70
CA LEU A 87 1.22 13.42 -1.76
C LEU A 87 1.66 12.58 -2.97
N ASN A 88 2.35 11.46 -2.71
CA ASN A 88 2.81 10.57 -3.76
C ASN A 88 1.66 9.80 -4.42
N VAL A 89 0.64 9.37 -3.65
CA VAL A 89 -0.56 8.74 -4.22
C VAL A 89 -1.30 9.69 -5.16
N GLU A 90 -1.51 10.94 -4.75
CA GLU A 90 -2.20 11.96 -5.54
C GLU A 90 -1.39 12.31 -6.80
N LYS A 91 -0.09 12.57 -6.65
CA LYS A 91 0.82 12.89 -7.75
C LYS A 91 0.86 11.81 -8.83
N LEU A 92 0.82 10.54 -8.42
CA LEU A 92 0.90 9.40 -9.32
C LEU A 92 -0.44 9.02 -9.95
N LYS A 93 -1.52 9.76 -9.63
CA LYS A 93 -2.88 9.54 -10.13
C LYS A 93 -3.29 8.06 -10.05
N ILE A 94 -2.94 7.38 -8.96
CA ILE A 94 -3.16 5.95 -8.87
C ILE A 94 -4.68 5.70 -8.76
N PRO A 95 -5.29 4.98 -9.71
CA PRO A 95 -6.72 4.72 -9.66
C PRO A 95 -7.00 3.65 -8.59
N PHE A 96 -7.64 4.05 -7.50
CA PHE A 96 -8.13 3.19 -6.42
C PHE A 96 -9.63 3.38 -6.24
#